data_AF-A0A8J8PMV0-F1
#
_entry.id   AF-A0A8J8PMV0-F1
#
_cell.length_a   1.000
_cell.length_b   1.000
_cell.length_c   1.000
_cell.angle_alpha   90.00
_cell.angle_beta   90.00
_cell.angle_gamma   90.00
#
_symmetry.space_group_name_H-M   'P 1'
#
loop_
_entity.id
_entity.type
_entity.pdbx_description
1 polymer ?
#
loop_
_entity_poly.entity_id
_entity_poly.type
_entity_poly.pdbx_seq_one_letter_code
_entity_poly.pdbx_strand_id
1 'polypeptide(L)'
;NGFTNLWRPDPELPFKVLNIPPEKFADKAIKKPEEYFASIDIDGILTPKSGDFRESLTNAIKKVFDAKIEISELNDEEEKIWSKYLSILKSEEFIFRRSTGKFMAKNSVYDYRFAQKKYRKLIQASVALSGNEIKDVMITGDFGLVPPDLDEDITRELIGLRCDEFNVAKDKVLKLMK
;
A
#
# COMPACT_ATOMS: atom_id res chain seq x y z
N ASN A 1 -8.05 -4.24 1.59
CA ASN A 1 -8.38 -3.30 0.50
C ASN A 1 -8.75 -4.08 -0.74
N GLY A 2 -10.03 -4.09 -1.09
CA GLY A 2 -10.54 -4.62 -2.34
C GLY A 2 -11.32 -3.52 -3.06
N PHE A 3 -11.37 -3.60 -4.38
CA PHE A 3 -12.22 -2.76 -5.20
C PHE A 3 -12.95 -3.66 -6.20
N THR A 4 -14.10 -3.19 -6.67
CA THR A 4 -14.88 -3.88 -7.70
C THR A 4 -14.95 -2.98 -8.92
N ASN A 5 -14.48 -3.47 -10.06
CA ASN A 5 -14.61 -2.76 -11.32
C ASN A 5 -16.07 -2.87 -11.78
N LEU A 6 -16.85 -1.80 -11.59
CA LEU A 6 -18.21 -1.74 -12.14
C LEU A 6 -18.16 -1.61 -13.67
N TRP A 7 -17.24 -0.80 -14.16
CA TRP A 7 -17.00 -0.57 -15.57
C TRP A 7 -15.58 -0.97 -15.95
N ARG A 8 -15.36 -1.25 -17.23
CA ARG A 8 -14.05 -1.56 -17.78
C ARG A 8 -13.04 -0.46 -17.40
N PRO A 9 -11.97 -0.77 -16.66
CA PRO A 9 -10.93 0.21 -16.39
C PRO A 9 -10.16 0.55 -17.67
N ASP A 10 -9.66 1.78 -17.76
CA ASP A 10 -8.74 2.16 -18.83
C ASP A 10 -7.44 1.34 -18.69
N PRO A 11 -7.15 0.43 -19.64
CA PRO A 11 -5.98 -0.44 -19.56
C PRO A 11 -4.67 0.36 -19.67
N GLU A 12 -4.69 1.54 -20.29
CA GLU A 12 -3.50 2.37 -20.50
C GLU A 12 -3.17 3.25 -19.31
N LEU A 13 -4.16 3.62 -18.50
CA LEU A 13 -4.00 4.59 -17.40
C LEU A 13 -2.89 4.18 -16.41
N PRO A 14 -2.80 2.93 -15.94
CA PRO A 14 -1.69 2.51 -15.07
C PRO A 14 -0.33 2.73 -15.72
N PHE A 15 -0.19 2.53 -17.03
CA PHE A 15 1.08 2.71 -17.74
C PHE A 15 1.45 4.17 -17.95
N LYS A 16 0.47 5.08 -17.98
CA LYS A 16 0.70 6.53 -18.05
C LYS A 16 1.12 7.13 -16.71
N VAL A 17 0.60 6.56 -15.62
CA VAL A 17 0.78 7.11 -14.26
C VAL A 17 1.93 6.44 -13.51
N LEU A 18 2.13 5.13 -13.72
CA LEU A 18 3.21 4.40 -13.09
C LEU A 18 4.50 4.60 -13.90
N ASN A 19 5.54 5.08 -13.24
CA ASN A 19 6.88 5.16 -13.83
C ASN A 19 7.50 3.75 -13.91
N ILE A 20 7.08 2.96 -14.90
CA ILE A 20 7.57 1.61 -15.15
C ILE A 20 8.74 1.72 -16.16
N PRO A 21 9.93 1.22 -15.84
CA PRO A 21 11.04 1.21 -16.80
C PRO A 21 10.73 0.35 -18.04
N PRO A 22 11.06 0.81 -19.26
CA PRO A 22 10.81 0.10 -20.52
C PRO A 22 11.27 -1.37 -20.54
N GLU A 23 12.39 -1.68 -19.88
CA GLU A 23 12.94 -3.03 -19.81
C GLU A 23 12.02 -4.04 -19.09
N LYS A 24 11.15 -3.58 -18.17
CA LYS A 24 10.19 -4.44 -17.48
C LYS A 24 8.99 -4.84 -18.34
N PHE A 25 8.83 -4.21 -19.51
CA PHE A 25 7.80 -4.55 -20.49
C PHE A 25 8.23 -5.68 -21.43
N ALA A 26 9.53 -5.88 -21.63
CA ALA A 26 10.04 -6.91 -22.54
C ALA A 26 9.92 -8.33 -21.96
N ASP A 27 10.13 -8.47 -20.64
CA ASP A 27 10.14 -9.77 -19.95
C ASP A 27 8.74 -10.37 -19.74
N LYS A 28 7.74 -9.51 -19.61
CA LYS A 28 6.35 -9.93 -19.55
C LYS A 28 5.80 -9.68 -20.93
N ALA A 29 5.69 -10.71 -21.75
CA ALA A 29 4.80 -10.64 -22.92
C ALA A 29 3.38 -10.38 -22.40
N ILE A 30 3.05 -9.10 -22.15
CA ILE A 30 1.73 -8.64 -21.76
C ILE A 30 0.91 -8.83 -23.02
N LYS A 31 0.37 -10.03 -23.20
CA LYS A 31 -0.76 -10.27 -24.08
C LYS A 31 -1.87 -9.40 -23.53
N LYS A 32 -2.07 -8.24 -24.15
CA LYS A 32 -3.22 -7.33 -24.01
C LYS A 32 -3.64 -7.07 -22.55
N PRO A 33 -3.25 -5.93 -21.92
CA PRO A 33 -3.66 -5.58 -20.56
C PRO A 33 -5.17 -5.73 -20.31
N GLU A 34 -5.99 -5.59 -21.35
CA GLU A 34 -7.43 -5.85 -21.38
C GLU A 34 -7.82 -7.24 -20.89
N GLU A 35 -7.01 -8.27 -21.11
CA GLU A 35 -7.26 -9.65 -20.70
C GLU A 35 -7.14 -9.86 -19.18
N TYR A 36 -6.58 -8.89 -18.45
CA TYR A 36 -6.37 -8.96 -17.00
C TYR A 36 -7.44 -8.26 -16.17
N PHE A 37 -8.35 -7.51 -16.80
CA PHE A 37 -9.36 -6.73 -16.10
C PHE A 37 -10.74 -7.36 -16.28
N ALA A 38 -11.25 -7.92 -15.20
CA ALA A 38 -12.67 -8.26 -15.08
C ALA A 38 -13.46 -7.01 -14.67
N SER A 39 -14.67 -6.87 -15.19
CA SER A 39 -15.61 -5.81 -14.82
C SER A 39 -17.06 -6.22 -15.04
N ILE A 40 -17.98 -5.67 -14.24
CA ILE A 40 -19.39 -6.09 -14.28
C ILE A 40 -20.06 -5.79 -15.63
N ASP A 41 -19.68 -4.70 -16.31
CA ASP A 41 -20.19 -4.37 -17.64
C ASP A 41 -19.72 -5.33 -18.75
N ILE A 42 -18.63 -6.07 -18.54
CA ILE A 42 -18.10 -7.07 -19.48
C ILE A 42 -18.56 -8.48 -19.11
N ASP A 43 -18.33 -8.87 -17.87
CA ASP A 43 -18.49 -10.25 -17.39
C ASP A 43 -19.87 -10.49 -16.75
N GLY A 44 -20.58 -9.42 -16.41
CA GLY A 44 -21.90 -9.46 -15.80
C GLY A 44 -23.03 -9.61 -16.81
N ILE A 45 -24.22 -9.92 -16.30
CA ILE A 45 -25.44 -10.09 -17.11
C ILE A 45 -26.02 -8.72 -17.53
N LEU A 46 -25.76 -7.68 -16.74
CA LEU A 46 -26.33 -6.34 -16.92
C LEU A 46 -25.22 -5.30 -16.79
N THR A 47 -25.31 -4.26 -17.62
CA THR A 47 -24.48 -3.06 -17.46
C THR A 47 -24.91 -2.31 -16.19
N PRO A 48 -24.01 -2.08 -15.23
CA PRO A 48 -24.38 -1.44 -13.96
C PRO A 48 -24.64 0.06 -14.17
N LYS A 49 -25.70 0.55 -13.53
CA LYS A 49 -25.97 1.98 -13.34
C LYS A 49 -25.39 2.46 -12.01
N SER A 50 -25.29 3.79 -11.88
CA SER A 50 -24.90 4.40 -10.61
C SER A 50 -25.87 4.00 -9.51
N GLY A 51 -25.35 3.48 -8.40
CA GLY A 51 -26.15 3.01 -7.27
C GLY A 51 -26.47 1.51 -7.25
N ASP A 52 -26.55 0.84 -8.41
CA ASP A 52 -26.95 -0.58 -8.53
C ASP A 52 -26.09 -1.50 -7.65
N PHE A 53 -24.77 -1.25 -7.63
CA PHE A 53 -23.85 -2.03 -6.80
C PHE A 53 -24.11 -1.84 -5.30
N ARG A 54 -24.34 -0.59 -4.86
CA ARG A 54 -24.63 -0.28 -3.46
C ARG A 54 -25.94 -0.94 -3.02
N GLU A 55 -26.97 -0.85 -3.84
CA GLU A 55 -28.27 -1.47 -3.56
C GLU A 55 -28.14 -3.00 -3.50
N SER A 56 -27.49 -3.60 -4.50
CA SER A 56 -27.27 -5.05 -4.56
C SER A 56 -26.48 -5.57 -3.35
N LEU A 57 -25.41 -4.86 -2.97
CA LEU A 57 -24.61 -5.20 -1.79
C LEU A 57 -25.44 -5.07 -0.51
N THR A 58 -26.21 -4.00 -0.38
CA THR A 58 -27.10 -3.76 0.78
C THR A 58 -28.13 -4.89 0.91
N ASN A 59 -28.78 -5.27 -0.20
CA ASN A 59 -29.78 -6.33 -0.22
C ASN A 59 -29.15 -7.70 0.09
N ALA A 60 -27.95 -7.97 -0.42
CA ALA A 60 -27.21 -9.19 -0.12
C ALA A 60 -26.87 -9.27 1.39
N ILE A 61 -26.39 -8.19 1.99
CA ILE A 61 -26.07 -8.14 3.42
C ILE A 61 -27.34 -8.35 4.26
N LYS A 62 -28.45 -7.64 3.95
CA LYS A 62 -29.75 -7.84 4.64
C LYS A 62 -30.18 -9.30 4.63
N LYS A 63 -30.10 -9.95 3.47
CA LYS A 63 -30.49 -11.35 3.29
C LYS A 63 -29.58 -12.33 4.03
N VAL A 64 -28.26 -12.13 3.98
CA VAL A 64 -27.27 -13.05 4.55
C VAL A 64 -27.22 -12.95 6.06
N PHE A 65 -27.32 -11.75 6.61
CA PHE A 65 -27.16 -11.50 8.04
C PHE A 65 -28.49 -11.31 8.79
N ASP A 66 -29.63 -11.41 8.09
CA ASP A 66 -30.98 -11.10 8.62
C ASP A 66 -31.02 -9.75 9.35
N ALA A 67 -30.28 -8.78 8.80
CA ALA A 67 -30.06 -7.48 9.43
C ALA A 67 -30.95 -6.41 8.82
N LYS A 68 -31.43 -5.48 9.65
CA LYS A 68 -31.97 -4.20 9.18
C LYS A 68 -30.80 -3.25 8.94
N ILE A 69 -30.69 -2.75 7.71
CA ILE A 69 -29.71 -1.73 7.36
C ILE A 69 -30.44 -0.40 7.25
N GLU A 70 -30.02 0.55 8.06
CA GLU A 70 -30.45 1.94 8.02
C GLU A 70 -29.37 2.76 7.32
N ILE A 71 -29.79 3.60 6.37
CA ILE A 71 -28.89 4.53 5.69
C ILE A 71 -29.03 5.86 6.41
N SER A 72 -27.95 6.31 7.04
CA SER A 72 -27.84 7.64 7.62
C SER A 72 -26.68 8.41 7.00
N GLU A 73 -26.72 9.73 7.15
CA GLU A 73 -25.54 10.56 6.99
C GLU A 73 -24.60 10.36 8.19
N LEU A 74 -23.36 10.81 8.05
CA LEU A 74 -22.42 10.84 9.18
C LEU A 74 -22.94 11.85 10.21
N ASN A 75 -22.93 11.48 11.48
CA ASN A 75 -23.21 12.42 12.56
C ASN A 75 -22.00 13.36 12.80
N ASP A 76 -22.16 14.39 13.63
CA ASP A 76 -21.12 15.40 13.88
C ASP A 76 -19.78 14.80 14.38
N GLU A 77 -19.84 13.74 15.20
CA GLU A 77 -18.65 13.06 15.71
C GLU A 77 -17.96 12.25 14.60
N GLU A 78 -18.74 11.50 13.82
CA GLU A 78 -18.26 10.72 12.68
C GLU A 78 -17.68 11.61 11.59
N GLU A 79 -18.33 12.73 11.27
CA GLU A 79 -17.87 13.72 10.30
C GLU A 79 -16.54 14.34 10.73
N LYS A 80 -16.39 14.62 12.04
CA LYS A 80 -15.14 15.12 12.61
C LYS A 80 -14.01 14.08 12.51
N ILE A 81 -14.30 12.82 12.81
CA ILE A 81 -13.35 11.71 12.68
C ILE A 81 -12.96 11.53 11.21
N TRP A 82 -13.94 11.47 10.32
CA TRP A 82 -13.76 11.33 8.88
C TRP A 82 -12.90 12.46 8.32
N SER A 83 -13.24 13.71 8.62
CA SER A 83 -12.48 14.89 8.20
C SER A 83 -11.04 14.87 8.69
N LYS A 84 -10.80 14.48 9.95
CA LYS A 84 -9.46 14.33 10.50
C LYS A 84 -8.64 13.27 9.75
N TYR A 85 -9.19 12.10 9.49
CA TYR A 85 -8.46 11.06 8.75
C TYR A 85 -8.27 11.46 7.29
N LEU A 86 -9.27 12.08 6.66
CA LEU A 86 -9.16 12.57 5.30
C LEU A 86 -8.06 13.62 5.16
N SER A 87 -7.90 14.52 6.14
CA SER A 87 -6.82 15.50 6.13
C SER A 87 -5.45 14.85 6.27
N ILE A 88 -5.32 13.81 7.11
CA ILE A 88 -4.08 13.03 7.25
C ILE A 88 -3.77 12.29 5.94
N LEU A 89 -4.73 11.57 5.37
CA LEU A 89 -4.52 10.78 4.15
C LEU A 89 -4.15 11.66 2.93
N LYS A 90 -4.57 12.92 2.93
CA LYS A 90 -4.22 13.92 1.91
C LYS A 90 -2.94 14.70 2.22
N SER A 91 -2.36 14.55 3.41
CA SER A 91 -1.16 15.30 3.77
C SER A 91 0.04 14.83 2.96
N GLU A 92 0.95 15.74 2.64
CA GLU A 92 2.21 15.37 1.99
C GLU A 92 3.03 14.39 2.83
N GLU A 93 2.93 14.51 4.16
CA GLU A 93 3.61 13.62 5.10
C GLU A 93 3.14 12.19 4.88
N PHE A 94 1.83 11.95 4.75
CA PHE A 94 1.29 10.63 4.52
C PHE A 94 1.55 10.14 3.09
N ILE A 95 1.26 10.97 2.07
CA ILE A 95 1.43 10.62 0.65
C ILE A 95 2.88 10.26 0.34
N PHE A 96 3.84 11.00 0.91
CA PHE A 96 5.27 10.80 0.67
C PHE A 96 6.00 10.17 1.86
N ARG A 97 5.27 9.51 2.80
CA ARG A 97 5.86 8.85 3.99
C ARG A 97 6.91 7.79 3.67
N ARG A 98 6.85 7.24 2.44
CA ARG A 98 7.81 6.28 1.88
C ARG A 98 8.47 6.81 0.60
N SER A 99 9.06 8.00 0.67
CA SER A 99 9.81 8.61 -0.43
C SER A 99 11.32 8.49 -0.23
N THR A 100 12.01 7.81 -1.16
CA THR A 100 13.48 7.70 -1.16
C THR A 100 14.14 9.07 -1.25
N GLY A 101 13.59 9.99 -2.04
CA GLY A 101 14.11 11.36 -2.15
C GLY A 101 14.02 12.13 -0.83
N LYS A 102 12.86 12.10 -0.16
CA LYS A 102 12.69 12.74 1.16
C LYS A 102 13.57 12.05 2.22
N PHE A 103 13.72 10.72 2.17
CA PHE A 103 14.60 9.97 3.07
C PHE A 103 16.07 10.40 2.93
N MET A 104 16.58 10.49 1.69
CA MET A 104 17.95 10.94 1.41
C MET A 104 18.17 12.39 1.85
N ALA A 105 17.21 13.28 1.57
CA ALA A 105 17.31 14.68 1.98
C ALA A 105 17.36 14.85 3.51
N LYS A 106 16.51 14.12 4.24
CA LYS A 106 16.50 14.09 5.72
C LYS A 106 17.80 13.58 6.31
N ASN A 107 18.44 12.61 5.64
CA ASN A 107 19.63 11.91 6.13
C ASN A 107 20.91 12.29 5.38
N SER A 108 20.99 13.52 4.86
CA SER A 108 22.07 13.98 3.97
C SER A 108 23.47 13.98 4.59
N VAL A 109 23.56 13.96 5.93
CA VAL A 109 24.83 13.91 6.68
C VAL A 109 25.36 12.49 6.89
N TYR A 110 24.60 11.46 6.53
CA TYR A 110 24.93 10.06 6.74
C TYR A 110 25.20 9.33 5.41
N ASP A 111 25.93 8.23 5.50
CA ASP A 111 26.17 7.37 4.35
C ASP A 111 24.89 6.64 3.94
N TYR A 112 24.38 6.97 2.75
CA TYR A 112 23.23 6.28 2.18
C TYR A 112 23.62 4.92 1.58
N ARG A 113 22.83 3.90 1.90
CA ARG A 113 22.90 2.57 1.29
C ARG A 113 21.51 2.13 0.88
N PHE A 114 21.45 1.40 -0.23
CA PHE A 114 20.21 0.87 -0.78
C PHE A 114 20.39 -0.60 -1.13
N ALA A 115 19.40 -1.41 -0.77
CA ALA A 115 19.32 -2.80 -1.20
C ALA A 115 17.89 -3.12 -1.62
N GLN A 116 17.76 -3.97 -2.63
CA GLN A 116 16.47 -4.54 -3.01
C GLN A 116 16.60 -6.04 -3.19
N LYS A 117 15.58 -6.77 -2.78
CA LYS A 117 15.50 -8.20 -2.96
C LYS A 117 14.07 -8.63 -3.27
N LYS A 118 13.94 -9.41 -4.33
CA LYS A 118 12.67 -10.04 -4.71
C LYS A 118 12.66 -11.46 -4.18
N TYR A 119 11.73 -11.75 -3.27
CA TYR A 119 11.35 -13.11 -2.90
C TYR A 119 10.03 -13.44 -3.62
N ARG A 120 8.99 -13.82 -2.87
CA ARG A 120 7.60 -13.80 -3.40
C ARG A 120 7.13 -12.37 -3.68
N LYS A 121 7.58 -11.42 -2.86
CA LYS A 121 7.32 -9.99 -2.95
C LYS A 121 8.64 -9.22 -3.04
N LEU A 122 8.62 -8.06 -3.66
CA LEU A 122 9.70 -7.09 -3.67
C LEU A 122 9.79 -6.44 -2.30
N ILE A 123 10.98 -6.46 -1.71
CA ILE A 123 11.35 -5.71 -0.51
C ILE A 123 12.55 -4.84 -0.88
N GLN A 124 12.52 -3.58 -0.48
CA GLN A 124 13.55 -2.59 -0.66
C GLN A 124 13.87 -1.97 0.70
N ALA A 125 15.14 -1.67 0.94
CA ALA A 125 15.61 -1.03 2.15
C ALA A 125 16.52 0.14 1.77
N SER A 126 16.14 1.32 2.25
CA SER A 126 16.94 2.54 2.23
C SER A 126 17.49 2.74 3.63
N VAL A 127 18.81 2.84 3.79
CA VAL A 127 19.48 2.88 5.09
C VAL A 127 20.44 4.07 5.13
N ALA A 128 20.40 4.83 6.23
CA ALA A 128 21.35 5.88 6.55
C ALA A 128 22.31 5.39 7.63
N LEU A 129 23.62 5.48 7.38
CA LEU A 129 24.65 4.94 8.26
C LEU A 129 25.58 6.03 8.80
N SER A 130 25.99 5.87 10.05
CA SER A 130 27.17 6.55 10.60
C SER A 130 28.22 5.51 10.93
N GLY A 131 29.19 5.34 10.03
CA GLY A 131 30.11 4.21 10.07
C GLY A 131 29.36 2.88 9.92
N ASN A 132 29.30 2.11 11.00
CA ASN A 132 28.62 0.80 11.02
C ASN A 132 27.25 0.81 11.73
N GLU A 133 26.81 1.96 12.25
CA GLU A 133 25.55 2.10 12.99
C GLU A 133 24.42 2.61 12.08
N ILE A 134 23.25 2.01 12.19
CA ILE A 134 22.03 2.41 11.47
C ILE A 134 21.42 3.63 12.16
N LYS A 135 21.40 4.78 11.47
CA LYS A 135 20.81 6.03 11.98
C LYS A 135 19.37 6.23 11.56
N ASP A 136 19.01 5.74 10.38
CA ASP A 136 17.63 5.74 9.90
C ASP A 136 17.45 4.61 8.90
N VAL A 137 16.23 4.08 8.79
CA VAL A 137 15.90 3.03 7.83
C VAL A 137 14.47 3.17 7.36
N MET A 138 14.28 2.98 6.06
CA MET A 138 12.98 2.93 5.43
C MET A 138 12.88 1.64 4.63
N ILE A 139 11.84 0.85 4.91
CA ILE A 139 11.53 -0.37 4.17
C ILE A 139 10.34 -0.09 3.26
N THR A 140 10.43 -0.46 1.98
CA THR A 140 9.38 -0.27 0.97
C THR A 140 9.26 -1.51 0.09
N GLY A 141 8.16 -1.65 -0.66
CA GLY A 141 7.96 -2.81 -1.53
C GLY A 141 6.51 -3.06 -1.90
N ASP A 142 6.23 -4.22 -2.47
CA ASP A 142 4.87 -4.69 -2.82
C ASP A 142 4.35 -5.79 -1.85
N PHE A 143 4.92 -5.83 -0.65
CA PHE A 143 4.48 -6.69 0.44
C PHE A 143 3.33 -6.05 1.23
N GLY A 144 2.57 -6.88 1.95
CA GLY A 144 1.55 -6.44 2.90
C GLY A 144 1.91 -6.90 4.30
N LEU A 145 1.67 -6.04 5.29
CA LEU A 145 1.81 -6.35 6.72
C LEU A 145 0.46 -6.17 7.42
N VAL A 146 0.29 -6.90 8.51
CA VAL A 146 -0.83 -6.74 9.44
C VAL A 146 -0.23 -6.66 10.85
N PRO A 147 -0.37 -5.53 11.58
CA PRO A 147 -1.07 -4.30 11.18
C PRO A 147 -0.38 -3.55 10.01
N PRO A 148 -1.09 -2.62 9.31
CA PRO A 148 -0.57 -1.94 8.13
C PRO A 148 0.69 -1.10 8.34
N ASP A 149 0.91 -0.59 9.55
CA ASP A 149 2.06 0.26 9.89
C ASP A 149 3.16 -0.52 10.66
N LEU A 150 3.10 -1.86 10.65
CA LEU A 150 4.11 -2.73 11.29
C LEU A 150 5.54 -2.49 10.74
N ASP A 151 5.66 -1.97 9.51
CA ASP A 151 6.95 -1.59 8.95
C ASP A 151 7.62 -0.46 9.75
N GLU A 152 6.85 0.43 10.38
CA GLU A 152 7.38 1.50 11.25
C GLU A 152 7.94 0.98 12.56
N ASP A 153 7.31 -0.06 13.11
CA ASP A 153 7.82 -0.72 14.32
C ASP A 153 9.09 -1.50 13.99
N ILE A 154 9.10 -2.19 12.85
CA ILE A 154 10.30 -2.89 12.35
C ILE A 154 11.45 -1.90 12.16
N THR A 155 11.25 -0.78 11.45
CA THR A 155 12.33 0.19 11.20
C THR A 155 12.85 0.79 12.51
N ARG A 156 11.97 1.11 13.45
CA ARG A 156 12.34 1.63 14.77
C ARG A 156 13.21 0.67 15.57
N GLU A 157 12.92 -0.62 15.54
CA GLU A 157 13.71 -1.64 16.24
C GLU A 157 15.12 -1.82 15.65
N LEU A 158 15.32 -1.46 14.39
CA LEU A 158 16.60 -1.55 13.67
C LEU A 158 17.50 -0.32 13.86
N ILE A 159 16.93 0.85 14.16
CA ILE A 159 17.70 2.08 14.40
C ILE A 159 18.58 1.88 15.65
N GLY A 160 19.84 2.28 15.54
CA GLY A 160 20.88 2.13 16.57
C GLY A 160 21.61 0.79 16.54
N LEU A 161 21.12 -0.20 15.79
CA LEU A 161 21.84 -1.45 15.58
C LEU A 161 23.03 -1.24 14.64
N ARG A 162 24.03 -2.09 14.77
CA ARG A 162 25.15 -2.15 13.84
C ARG A 162 24.88 -3.14 12.70
N CYS A 163 25.45 -2.90 11.52
CA CYS A 163 25.24 -3.76 10.35
C CYS A 163 25.76 -5.21 10.53
N ASP A 164 26.64 -5.46 11.50
CA ASP A 164 27.15 -6.78 11.85
C ASP A 164 26.22 -7.56 12.82
N GLU A 165 25.19 -6.92 13.38
CA GLU A 165 24.27 -7.50 14.37
C GLU A 165 23.05 -8.20 13.73
N PHE A 166 23.26 -8.98 12.67
CA PHE A 166 22.18 -9.62 11.91
C PHE A 166 21.23 -10.46 12.78
N ASN A 167 21.77 -11.27 13.70
CA ASN A 167 20.94 -12.15 14.54
C ASN A 167 20.07 -11.35 15.51
N VAL A 168 20.58 -10.24 16.05
CA VAL A 168 19.82 -9.36 16.96
C VAL A 168 18.68 -8.68 16.19
N ALA A 169 18.98 -8.14 15.00
CA ALA A 169 17.99 -7.55 14.11
C ALA A 169 16.89 -8.56 13.74
N LYS A 170 17.28 -9.78 13.35
CA LYS A 170 16.36 -10.87 13.01
C LYS A 170 15.44 -11.20 14.18
N ASP A 171 15.97 -11.35 15.39
CA ASP A 171 15.17 -11.73 16.57
C ASP A 171 14.18 -10.63 16.97
N LYS A 172 14.57 -9.35 16.85
CA LYS A 172 13.67 -8.21 17.05
C LYS A 172 12.51 -8.21 16.05
N VAL A 173 12.80 -8.36 14.76
CA VAL A 173 11.76 -8.42 13.71
C VAL A 173 10.83 -9.61 13.94
N LEU A 174 11.36 -10.80 14.23
CA LEU A 174 10.55 -12.00 14.45
C LEU A 174 9.64 -11.90 15.67
N LYS A 175 9.99 -11.10 16.70
CA LYS A 175 9.11 -10.85 17.84
C LYS A 175 7.90 -10.00 17.48
N LEU A 176 8.05 -9.06 16.55
CA LEU A 176 6.96 -8.20 16.08
C LEU A 176 5.98 -8.91 15.14
N MET A 177 6.40 -10.02 14.53
CA MET A 177 5.58 -10.79 13.59
C MET A 177 4.76 -11.92 14.23
N LYS A 178 4.81 -12.06 15.57
CA LYS A 178 4.04 -13.05 16.33
C LYS A 178 2.76 -12.43 16.86
#